data_AF-A0AA51MQA2-F1
#
_entry.id   AF-A0AA51MQA2-F1
#
_cell.length_a   1.000
_cell.length_b   1.000
_cell.length_c   1.000
_cell.angle_alpha   90.00
_cell.angle_beta   90.00
_cell.angle_gamma   90.00
#
_symmetry.space_group_name_H-M   'P 1'
#
loop_
_entity.id
_entity.type
_entity.pdbx_description
1 polymer ?
#
loop_
_entity_poly.entity_id
_entity_poly.type
_entity_poly.pdbx_seq_one_letter_code
_entity_poly.pdbx_strand_id
1 'polypeptide(L)'
;MTIDKELIIAELDSLLVSPCFRARKVIKRFLHYVVHETLAGRGNTLNQHNIAIHALGKPPDFSPAYNPVVRIEAGRLRKLLKTHYADANNPSSIMITIPKGTYQAVFIRRNRLPNTVTPPETPLTPQVTEGPRVLLQCQVLENPAITSPAPLCHKVRNDLLLMLNRFRNIRVLASHASDKAKLHQTDYILNCDLQVTGNEVELFLVLIHARDDELVWANTLRLPTQPSQQDLDTLCMQVAANTVALHSGKVLYHWAQYQQSMTTAIAAHHKALVDYLAFLHDITRENFHIALISCQQRLQHFPHDSKALVILARLCGYDHVLQYHLVENLETTWTHSARTAMKLDSGNAEAHSIFAHNRYFLGDNALCRAELEMARQTNPFDTSIEYLYGFGLYMTGDHEAGIQAIRNLMALQFPQPDWYHVLPFLHVFNQGNYQEALVLAERIQHFGYWGELARSVSCFRLGQTARSLRELQELLRDNSQLLNTQNPDNRSIFSHEALKKVLSTLGEIKKLMTPDQY
;
A
#
# COMPACT_ATOMS: atom_id res chain seq x y z
N MET A 1 -15.97 -34.01 12.96
CA MET A 1 -16.89 -33.12 13.71
C MET A 1 -18.11 -32.85 12.85
N THR A 2 -19.27 -33.40 13.23
CA THR A 2 -20.54 -33.22 12.52
C THR A 2 -21.17 -31.90 12.98
N ILE A 3 -21.51 -31.00 12.05
CA ILE A 3 -22.20 -29.74 12.35
C ILE A 3 -23.66 -30.06 12.66
N ASP A 4 -24.22 -29.44 13.70
CA ASP A 4 -25.62 -29.62 14.07
C ASP A 4 -26.57 -29.17 12.94
N LYS A 5 -27.59 -29.99 12.64
CA LYS A 5 -28.58 -29.70 11.60
C LYS A 5 -29.38 -28.44 11.93
N GLU A 6 -29.67 -28.19 13.21
CA GLU A 6 -30.44 -27.03 13.63
C GLU A 6 -29.71 -25.71 13.35
N LEU A 7 -28.39 -25.68 13.53
CA LEU A 7 -27.56 -24.51 13.20
C LEU A 7 -27.50 -24.24 11.70
N ILE A 8 -27.50 -25.30 10.89
CA ILE A 8 -27.51 -25.17 9.42
C ILE A 8 -28.87 -24.62 8.95
N ILE A 9 -29.97 -25.06 9.56
CA ILE A 9 -31.32 -24.57 9.24
C ILE A 9 -31.46 -23.10 9.64
N ALA A 10 -31.01 -22.72 10.85
CA ALA A 10 -31.03 -21.32 11.28
C ALA A 10 -30.23 -20.40 10.35
N GLU A 11 -29.07 -20.86 9.87
CA GLU A 11 -28.26 -20.14 8.89
C GLU A 11 -28.96 -20.02 7.53
N LEU A 12 -29.60 -21.10 7.05
CA LEU A 12 -30.41 -21.06 5.84
C LEU A 12 -31.53 -20.02 5.96
N ASP A 13 -32.27 -20.01 7.07
CA ASP A 13 -33.38 -19.08 7.27
C ASP A 13 -32.89 -17.62 7.26
N SER A 14 -31.77 -17.35 7.94
CA SER A 14 -31.09 -16.05 7.93
C SER A 14 -30.69 -15.62 6.51
N LEU A 15 -30.03 -16.50 5.75
CA LEU A 15 -29.67 -16.26 4.35
C LEU A 15 -30.89 -15.89 3.51
N LEU A 16 -31.99 -16.63 3.65
CA LEU A 16 -33.20 -16.45 2.85
C LEU A 16 -33.89 -15.10 3.09
N VAL A 17 -33.70 -14.44 4.23
CA VAL A 17 -34.26 -13.11 4.54
C VAL A 17 -33.26 -11.96 4.35
N SER A 18 -31.98 -12.27 4.13
CA SER A 18 -30.90 -11.29 3.95
C SER A 18 -31.09 -10.39 2.71
N PRO A 19 -30.50 -9.18 2.70
CA PRO A 19 -30.65 -8.22 1.59
C PRO A 19 -30.29 -8.81 0.21
N CYS A 20 -29.27 -9.67 0.14
CA CYS A 20 -28.80 -10.28 -1.11
C CYS A 20 -29.79 -11.29 -1.71
N PHE A 21 -30.64 -11.90 -0.88
CA PHE A 21 -31.58 -12.97 -1.25
C PHE A 21 -33.04 -12.53 -1.24
N ARG A 22 -33.40 -11.46 -0.51
CA ARG A 22 -34.78 -11.02 -0.26
C ARG A 22 -35.64 -10.91 -1.52
N ALA A 23 -35.10 -10.37 -2.62
CA ALA A 23 -35.83 -10.18 -3.88
C ALA A 23 -35.78 -11.39 -4.85
N ARG A 24 -35.01 -12.45 -4.57
CA ARG A 24 -34.65 -13.49 -5.55
C ARG A 24 -35.38 -14.82 -5.30
N LYS A 25 -36.68 -14.86 -5.62
CA LYS A 25 -37.56 -16.04 -5.36
C LYS A 25 -37.02 -17.37 -5.90
N VAL A 26 -36.45 -17.39 -7.10
CA VAL A 26 -35.93 -18.61 -7.75
C VAL A 26 -34.71 -19.16 -7.01
N ILE A 27 -33.74 -18.28 -6.70
CA ILE A 27 -32.52 -18.64 -5.96
C ILE A 27 -32.85 -19.11 -4.54
N LYS A 28 -33.83 -18.48 -3.88
CA LYS A 28 -34.31 -18.91 -2.56
C LYS A 28 -34.84 -20.35 -2.59
N ARG A 29 -35.71 -20.68 -3.55
CA ARG A 29 -36.23 -22.06 -3.71
C ARG A 29 -35.13 -23.06 -4.03
N PHE A 30 -34.19 -22.68 -4.91
CA PHE A 30 -33.02 -23.50 -5.23
C PHE A 30 -32.22 -23.81 -3.96
N LEU A 31 -31.77 -22.79 -3.23
CA LEU A 31 -30.94 -22.93 -2.04
C LEU A 31 -31.64 -23.76 -0.95
N HIS A 32 -32.92 -23.45 -0.70
CA HIS A 32 -33.73 -24.19 0.26
C HIS A 32 -33.78 -25.68 -0.09
N TYR A 33 -34.14 -26.03 -1.35
CA TYR A 33 -34.24 -27.41 -1.78
C TYR A 33 -32.91 -28.18 -1.62
N VAL A 34 -31.80 -27.63 -2.09
CA VAL A 34 -30.51 -28.34 -2.04
C VAL A 34 -29.98 -28.50 -0.61
N VAL A 35 -30.20 -27.53 0.28
CA VAL A 35 -29.80 -27.64 1.69
C VAL A 35 -30.63 -28.70 2.40
N HIS A 36 -31.96 -28.71 2.23
CA HIS A 36 -32.83 -29.70 2.86
C HIS A 36 -32.56 -31.13 2.36
N GLU A 37 -32.37 -31.33 1.06
CA GLU A 37 -32.03 -32.66 0.51
C GLU A 37 -30.65 -33.13 0.98
N THR A 38 -29.69 -32.21 1.12
CA THR A 38 -28.37 -32.54 1.67
C THR A 38 -28.46 -32.92 3.15
N LEU A 39 -29.23 -32.19 3.97
CA LEU A 39 -29.47 -32.50 5.39
C LEU A 39 -30.26 -33.80 5.60
N ALA A 40 -31.09 -34.18 4.64
CA ALA A 40 -31.86 -35.42 4.64
C ALA A 40 -31.04 -36.64 4.15
N GLY A 41 -29.74 -36.47 3.84
CA GLY A 41 -28.87 -37.54 3.38
C GLY A 41 -29.03 -37.91 1.91
N ARG A 42 -29.83 -37.14 1.15
CA ARG A 42 -30.11 -37.36 -0.28
C ARG A 42 -29.33 -36.41 -1.19
N GLY A 43 -28.24 -35.84 -0.70
CA GLY A 43 -27.42 -34.89 -1.48
C GLY A 43 -26.86 -35.47 -2.78
N ASN A 44 -26.65 -36.79 -2.83
CA ASN A 44 -26.20 -37.51 -4.02
C ASN A 44 -27.27 -37.62 -5.13
N THR A 45 -28.56 -37.43 -4.81
CA THR A 45 -29.65 -37.42 -5.81
C THR A 45 -29.89 -36.03 -6.41
N LEU A 46 -29.13 -35.02 -5.99
CA LEU A 46 -29.22 -33.66 -6.52
C LEU A 46 -28.56 -33.56 -7.90
N ASN A 47 -29.34 -33.81 -8.95
CA ASN A 47 -28.95 -33.62 -10.34
C ASN A 47 -29.78 -32.50 -11.00
N GLN A 48 -29.42 -32.12 -12.23
CA GLN A 48 -30.11 -31.04 -12.96
C GLN A 48 -31.61 -31.31 -13.15
N HIS A 49 -32.00 -32.56 -13.38
CA HIS A 49 -33.40 -32.92 -13.60
C HIS A 49 -34.24 -32.75 -12.33
N ASN A 50 -33.78 -33.31 -11.19
CA ASN A 50 -34.48 -33.23 -9.92
C ASN A 50 -34.61 -31.78 -9.39
N ILE A 51 -33.55 -30.98 -9.53
CA ILE A 51 -33.59 -29.57 -9.13
C ILE A 51 -34.55 -28.77 -10.02
N ALA A 52 -34.57 -29.03 -11.34
CA ALA A 52 -35.47 -28.35 -12.25
C ALA A 52 -36.93 -28.58 -11.87
N ILE A 53 -37.31 -29.83 -11.58
CA ILE A 53 -38.68 -30.19 -11.23
C ILE A 53 -39.02 -29.69 -9.83
N HIS A 54 -38.26 -30.11 -8.82
CA HIS A 54 -38.64 -29.94 -7.42
C HIS A 54 -38.31 -28.55 -6.84
N ALA A 55 -37.34 -27.83 -7.38
CA ALA A 55 -36.97 -26.48 -6.90
C ALA A 55 -37.41 -25.35 -7.85
N LEU A 56 -37.30 -25.59 -9.17
CA LEU A 56 -37.57 -24.57 -10.19
C LEU A 56 -38.96 -24.67 -10.82
N GLY A 57 -39.73 -25.72 -10.52
CA GLY A 57 -41.10 -25.91 -11.01
C GLY A 57 -41.18 -26.21 -12.51
N LYS A 58 -40.18 -26.92 -13.06
CA LYS A 58 -40.18 -27.38 -14.45
C LYS A 58 -41.01 -28.67 -14.60
N PRO A 59 -41.58 -28.93 -15.78
CA PRO A 59 -42.36 -30.15 -16.02
C PRO A 59 -41.49 -31.42 -15.98
N PRO A 60 -42.09 -32.60 -15.75
CA PRO A 60 -41.36 -33.87 -15.61
C PRO A 60 -40.54 -34.29 -16.84
N ASP A 61 -40.87 -33.78 -18.03
CA ASP A 61 -40.14 -34.02 -19.28
C ASP A 61 -38.93 -33.08 -19.47
N PHE A 62 -38.55 -32.31 -18.44
CA PHE A 62 -37.41 -31.41 -18.48
C PHE A 62 -36.10 -32.15 -18.82
N SER A 63 -35.47 -31.72 -19.93
CA SER A 63 -34.16 -32.22 -20.34
C SER A 63 -33.03 -31.20 -20.06
N PRO A 64 -32.07 -31.53 -19.18
CA PRO A 64 -30.88 -30.71 -18.95
C PRO A 64 -30.01 -30.48 -20.18
N ALA A 65 -30.14 -31.31 -21.24
CA ALA A 65 -29.38 -31.18 -22.48
C ALA A 65 -29.80 -29.93 -23.27
N TYR A 66 -31.09 -29.62 -23.27
CA TYR A 66 -31.68 -28.55 -24.09
C TYR A 66 -32.00 -27.28 -23.28
N ASN A 67 -31.98 -27.35 -21.94
CA ASN A 67 -32.26 -26.19 -21.08
C ASN A 67 -31.22 -26.05 -19.95
N PRO A 68 -30.33 -25.03 -20.00
CA PRO A 68 -29.27 -24.86 -19.01
C PRO A 68 -29.70 -24.13 -17.73
N VAL A 69 -31.00 -23.90 -17.50
CA VAL A 69 -31.50 -23.05 -16.40
C VAL A 69 -30.93 -23.43 -15.03
N VAL A 70 -30.79 -24.72 -14.72
CA VAL A 70 -30.24 -25.18 -13.43
C VAL A 70 -28.76 -24.82 -13.29
N ARG A 71 -27.98 -24.90 -14.37
CA ARG A 71 -26.57 -24.51 -14.37
C ARG A 71 -26.41 -23.00 -14.20
N ILE A 72 -27.27 -22.21 -14.85
CA ILE A 72 -27.28 -20.75 -14.74
C ILE A 72 -27.63 -20.32 -13.31
N GLU A 73 -28.71 -20.84 -12.74
CA GLU A 73 -29.15 -20.49 -11.39
C GLU A 73 -28.16 -20.97 -10.32
N ALA A 74 -27.53 -22.13 -10.50
CA ALA A 74 -26.46 -22.59 -9.61
C ALA A 74 -25.23 -21.68 -9.68
N GLY A 75 -24.86 -21.18 -10.85
CA GLY A 75 -23.78 -20.18 -10.99
C GLY A 75 -24.09 -18.90 -10.22
N ARG A 76 -25.32 -18.39 -10.35
CA ARG A 76 -25.81 -17.21 -9.63
C ARG A 76 -25.83 -17.43 -8.12
N LEU A 77 -26.34 -18.58 -7.67
CA LEU A 77 -26.40 -18.94 -6.25
C LEU A 77 -25.00 -19.02 -5.63
N ARG A 78 -24.04 -19.67 -6.29
CA ARG A 78 -22.64 -19.72 -5.83
C ARG A 78 -22.01 -18.34 -5.69
N LYS A 79 -22.24 -17.46 -6.68
CA LYS A 79 -21.75 -16.07 -6.62
C LYS A 79 -22.36 -15.33 -5.43
N LEU A 80 -23.66 -15.48 -5.20
CA LEU A 80 -24.35 -14.84 -4.07
C LEU A 80 -23.86 -15.34 -2.72
N LEU A 81 -23.70 -16.66 -2.54
CA LEU A 81 -23.14 -17.23 -1.31
C LEU A 81 -21.70 -16.74 -1.08
N LYS A 82 -20.86 -16.71 -2.12
CA LYS A 82 -19.50 -16.18 -2.02
C LYS A 82 -19.50 -14.71 -1.59
N THR A 83 -20.33 -13.88 -2.20
CA THR A 83 -20.44 -12.45 -1.84
C THR A 83 -20.95 -12.27 -0.41
N HIS A 84 -21.97 -13.04 -0.01
CA HIS A 84 -22.55 -12.94 1.32
C HIS A 84 -21.55 -13.31 2.43
N TYR A 85 -20.75 -14.35 2.24
CA TYR A 85 -19.79 -14.80 3.25
C TYR A 85 -18.42 -14.12 3.18
N ALA A 86 -18.15 -13.37 2.11
CA ALA A 86 -16.96 -12.51 1.99
C ALA A 86 -17.05 -11.23 2.86
N ASP A 87 -18.24 -10.88 3.33
CA ASP A 87 -18.43 -9.79 4.30
C ASP A 87 -17.81 -10.17 5.65
N ALA A 88 -16.79 -9.41 6.07
CA ALA A 88 -16.08 -9.62 7.33
C ALA A 88 -16.96 -9.37 8.57
N ASN A 89 -18.04 -8.59 8.41
CA ASN A 89 -19.01 -8.32 9.47
C ASN A 89 -20.15 -9.34 9.53
N ASN A 90 -20.13 -10.37 8.67
CA ASN A 90 -21.18 -11.37 8.65
C ASN A 90 -21.25 -12.14 10.00
N PRO A 91 -22.38 -12.06 10.73
CA PRO A 91 -22.56 -12.63 12.07
C PRO A 91 -22.51 -14.18 12.13
N SER A 92 -22.53 -14.86 10.98
CA SER A 92 -22.77 -16.30 10.90
C SER A 92 -21.57 -17.16 11.30
N SER A 93 -21.79 -18.14 12.17
CA SER A 93 -20.82 -19.15 12.61
C SER A 93 -20.77 -20.39 11.69
N ILE A 94 -21.74 -20.51 10.79
CA ILE A 94 -21.85 -21.57 9.77
C ILE A 94 -21.79 -20.93 8.39
N MET A 95 -21.05 -21.53 7.48
CA MET A 95 -21.00 -21.14 6.07
C MET A 95 -21.61 -22.24 5.21
N ILE A 96 -22.61 -21.89 4.40
CA ILE A 96 -23.22 -22.78 3.40
C ILE A 96 -22.58 -22.49 2.03
N THR A 97 -21.97 -23.51 1.41
CA THR A 97 -21.41 -23.41 0.06
C THR A 97 -21.91 -24.52 -0.85
N ILE A 98 -21.85 -24.31 -2.17
CA ILE A 98 -22.21 -25.31 -3.18
C ILE A 98 -21.02 -25.41 -4.16
N PRO A 99 -20.15 -26.42 -4.04
CA PRO A 99 -18.97 -26.54 -4.89
C PRO A 99 -19.32 -26.63 -6.38
N LYS A 100 -18.35 -26.28 -7.25
CA LYS A 100 -18.50 -26.49 -8.70
C LYS A 100 -18.54 -28.00 -8.99
N GLY A 101 -19.30 -28.41 -10.00
CA GLY A 101 -19.43 -29.82 -10.40
C GLY A 101 -20.47 -30.63 -9.60
N THR A 102 -20.97 -30.10 -8.48
CA THR A 102 -22.04 -30.73 -7.68
C THR A 102 -23.13 -29.71 -7.33
N TYR A 103 -24.30 -30.20 -6.96
CA TYR A 103 -25.39 -29.40 -6.39
C TYR A 103 -25.59 -29.65 -4.90
N GLN A 104 -24.81 -30.57 -4.32
CA GLN A 104 -24.82 -30.86 -2.90
C GLN A 104 -24.25 -29.67 -2.11
N ALA A 105 -24.96 -29.26 -1.06
CA ALA A 105 -24.48 -28.22 -0.16
C ALA A 105 -23.38 -28.77 0.76
N VAL A 106 -22.36 -27.96 1.02
CA VAL A 106 -21.31 -28.25 1.99
C VAL A 106 -21.42 -27.22 3.11
N PHE A 107 -21.38 -27.72 4.34
CA PHE A 107 -21.51 -26.93 5.55
C PHE A 107 -20.16 -26.84 6.23
N ILE A 108 -19.68 -25.61 6.46
CA ILE A 108 -18.37 -25.35 7.04
C ILE A 108 -18.57 -24.57 8.32
N ARG A 109 -18.02 -25.06 9.44
CA ARG A 109 -17.98 -24.31 10.69
C ARG A 109 -16.93 -23.22 10.55
N ARG A 110 -17.33 -21.96 10.67
CA ARG A 110 -16.40 -20.84 10.78
C ARG A 110 -15.95 -20.80 12.23
N ASN A 111 -14.66 -21.03 12.50
CA ASN A 111 -14.08 -20.72 13.80
C ASN A 111 -14.12 -19.20 13.97
N ARG A 112 -15.19 -18.71 14.61
CA ARG A 112 -15.13 -17.39 15.23
C ARG A 112 -14.18 -17.51 16.42
N LEU A 113 -13.21 -16.59 16.50
CA LEU A 113 -12.77 -16.15 17.83
C LEU A 113 -14.04 -15.64 18.55
N PRO A 114 -14.35 -16.11 19.77
CA PRO A 114 -15.58 -15.74 20.43
C PRO A 114 -15.59 -14.23 20.71
N ASN A 115 -16.37 -13.46 19.94
CA ASN A 115 -16.89 -12.17 20.39
C ASN A 115 -18.01 -12.44 21.39
N THR A 116 -17.63 -12.85 22.60
CA THR A 116 -18.42 -12.84 23.86
C THR A 116 -17.52 -13.35 24.99
N VAL A 117 -16.42 -12.63 25.23
CA VAL A 117 -15.76 -12.60 26.53
C VAL A 117 -15.41 -11.13 26.73
N THR A 118 -15.94 -10.54 27.81
CA THR A 118 -15.36 -9.36 28.47
C THR A 118 -13.83 -9.45 28.32
N PRO A 119 -13.13 -8.43 27.79
CA PRO A 119 -11.74 -8.61 27.38
C PRO A 119 -10.96 -9.23 28.54
N PRO A 120 -10.32 -10.40 28.38
CA PRO A 120 -9.25 -10.75 29.28
C PRO A 120 -8.22 -9.65 29.10
N GLU A 121 -7.95 -8.90 30.18
CA GLU A 121 -6.89 -7.90 30.32
C GLU A 121 -5.51 -8.56 30.17
N THR A 122 -5.25 -9.17 29.02
CA THR A 122 -3.91 -9.56 28.62
C THR A 122 -3.48 -8.45 27.67
N PRO A 123 -2.56 -7.55 28.06
CA PRO A 123 -2.14 -6.49 27.19
C PRO A 123 -1.51 -7.14 25.95
N LEU A 124 -2.08 -6.84 24.78
CA LEU A 124 -1.48 -7.10 23.47
C LEU A 124 -0.16 -6.30 23.40
N THR A 125 0.89 -6.79 24.06
CA THR A 125 2.19 -6.15 24.05
C THR A 125 2.90 -6.47 22.72
N PRO A 126 3.58 -5.50 22.10
CA PRO A 126 3.69 -4.07 22.43
C PRO A 126 2.50 -3.20 21.96
N GLN A 127 2.29 -2.08 22.67
CA GLN A 127 1.22 -1.09 22.40
C GLN A 127 1.45 -0.22 21.15
N VAL A 128 2.67 -0.25 20.59
CA VAL A 128 3.03 0.51 19.38
C VAL A 128 3.42 -0.47 18.27
N THR A 129 3.07 -0.13 17.04
CA THR A 129 3.50 -0.89 15.85
C THR A 129 5.01 -0.78 15.75
N GLU A 130 5.70 -1.89 15.54
CA GLU A 130 7.16 -1.93 15.46
C GLU A 130 7.62 -2.29 14.05
N GLY A 131 8.83 -1.86 13.72
CA GLY A 131 9.54 -2.25 12.51
C GLY A 131 10.86 -2.94 12.83
N PRO A 132 11.67 -3.26 11.81
CA PRO A 132 12.89 -4.03 11.98
C PRO A 132 13.92 -3.29 12.84
N ARG A 133 14.70 -4.07 13.58
CA ARG A 133 15.83 -3.61 14.38
C ARG A 133 17.10 -3.61 13.53
N VAL A 134 17.71 -2.44 13.40
CA VAL A 134 18.92 -2.22 12.60
C VAL A 134 20.08 -1.87 13.51
N LEU A 135 21.14 -2.66 13.47
CA LEU A 135 22.40 -2.40 14.14
C LEU A 135 23.38 -1.73 13.17
N LEU A 136 23.90 -0.56 13.52
CA LEU A 136 25.02 0.04 12.79
C LEU A 136 26.35 -0.43 13.38
N GLN A 137 27.25 -0.92 12.54
CA GLN A 137 28.64 -1.18 12.89
C GLN A 137 29.55 -0.33 12.00
N CYS A 138 30.51 0.34 12.61
CA CYS A 138 31.52 1.12 11.91
C CYS A 138 32.90 0.75 12.43
N GLN A 139 33.83 0.44 11.52
CA GLN A 139 35.21 0.15 11.84
C GLN A 139 36.14 0.71 10.78
N VAL A 140 37.40 0.92 11.16
CA VAL A 140 38.48 1.31 10.24
C VAL A 140 39.22 0.04 9.84
N LEU A 141 39.35 -0.19 8.54
CA LEU A 141 40.25 -1.22 8.01
C LEU A 141 41.67 -0.66 8.08
N GLU A 142 42.47 -1.17 9.02
CA GLU A 142 43.81 -0.63 9.30
C GLU A 142 44.73 -0.73 8.08
N ASN A 143 45.41 0.38 7.79
CA ASN A 143 46.61 0.41 6.96
C ASN A 143 47.76 0.98 7.80
N PRO A 144 48.82 0.20 8.11
CA PRO A 144 49.85 0.58 9.10
C PRO A 144 50.68 1.83 8.75
N ALA A 145 50.51 2.41 7.56
CA ALA A 145 51.30 3.53 7.05
C ALA A 145 50.60 4.92 7.10
N ILE A 146 49.34 5.02 7.53
CA ILE A 146 48.55 6.27 7.42
C ILE A 146 48.07 6.75 8.81
N THR A 147 48.11 8.07 9.01
CA THR A 147 47.53 8.78 10.17
C THR A 147 46.09 8.30 10.43
N SER A 148 45.80 7.87 11.65
CA SER A 148 44.55 7.17 11.99
C SER A 148 43.29 7.95 11.57
N PRO A 149 42.40 7.39 10.73
CA PRO A 149 41.10 8.01 10.37
C PRO A 149 40.05 7.89 11.48
N ALA A 150 40.44 7.53 12.71
CA ALA A 150 39.53 7.35 13.83
C ALA A 150 38.58 8.56 14.06
N PRO A 151 39.02 9.83 13.98
CA PRO A 151 38.10 10.97 14.15
C PRO A 151 37.01 11.01 13.08
N LEU A 152 37.36 10.77 11.81
CA LEU A 152 36.41 10.74 10.70
C LEU A 152 35.45 9.55 10.83
N CYS A 153 35.96 8.37 11.19
CA CYS A 153 35.12 7.20 11.45
C CYS A 153 34.11 7.45 12.56
N HIS A 154 34.52 8.10 13.66
CA HIS A 154 33.60 8.49 14.73
C HIS A 154 32.55 9.49 14.25
N LYS A 155 32.94 10.47 13.44
CA LYS A 155 32.03 11.47 12.86
C LYS A 155 31.00 10.81 11.95
N VAL A 156 31.44 10.00 10.97
CA VAL A 156 30.57 9.25 10.06
C VAL A 156 29.62 8.33 10.84
N ARG A 157 30.13 7.57 11.81
CA ARG A 157 29.28 6.71 12.66
C ARG A 157 28.20 7.51 13.38
N ASN A 158 28.57 8.62 14.00
CA ASN A 158 27.61 9.44 14.75
C ASN A 158 26.57 10.08 13.82
N ASP A 159 26.97 10.58 12.66
CA ASP A 159 26.06 11.18 11.68
C ASP A 159 25.09 10.13 11.11
N LEU A 160 25.57 8.93 10.79
CA LEU A 160 24.72 7.81 10.38
C LEU A 160 23.75 7.40 11.49
N LEU A 161 24.20 7.30 12.75
CA LEU A 161 23.30 6.99 13.88
C LEU A 161 22.22 8.07 14.06
N LEU A 162 22.60 9.35 13.98
CA LEU A 162 21.68 10.47 14.09
C LEU A 162 20.68 10.48 12.93
N MET A 163 21.13 10.20 11.71
CA MET A 163 20.28 10.07 10.54
C MET A 163 19.30 8.90 10.70
N LEU A 164 19.80 7.69 11.02
CA LEU A 164 18.97 6.49 11.17
C LEU A 164 17.91 6.67 12.25
N ASN A 165 18.24 7.34 13.36
CA ASN A 165 17.31 7.61 14.46
C ASN A 165 16.17 8.58 14.09
N ARG A 166 16.20 9.22 12.91
CA ARG A 166 15.09 10.04 12.39
C ARG A 166 14.02 9.21 11.68
N PHE A 167 14.28 7.94 11.35
CA PHE A 167 13.34 7.04 10.70
C PHE A 167 12.51 6.26 11.72
N ARG A 168 11.21 6.54 11.81
CA ARG A 168 10.31 5.92 12.80
C ARG A 168 9.86 4.50 12.44
N ASN A 169 10.09 4.07 11.21
CA ASN A 169 9.75 2.73 10.71
C ASN A 169 10.80 1.67 11.03
N ILE A 170 11.94 2.06 11.60
CA ILE A 170 12.97 1.15 12.09
C ILE A 170 13.26 1.40 13.56
N ARG A 171 13.93 0.44 14.20
CA ARG A 171 14.49 0.61 15.55
C ARG A 171 16.01 0.53 15.47
N VAL A 172 16.69 1.63 15.75
CA VAL A 172 18.16 1.67 15.69
C VAL A 172 18.73 1.10 16.99
N LEU A 173 19.66 0.16 16.86
CA LEU A 173 20.44 -0.38 17.96
C LEU A 173 21.85 0.21 17.89
N ALA A 174 22.31 0.78 19.00
CA ALA A 174 23.71 1.16 19.17
C ALA A 174 24.42 0.07 19.99
N SER A 175 25.48 -0.51 19.42
CA SER A 175 26.36 -1.44 20.13
C SER A 175 27.82 -1.06 19.96
N HIS A 176 28.61 -1.36 21.00
CA HIS A 176 30.05 -1.50 20.88
C HIS A 176 30.36 -2.98 20.59
N ALA A 177 31.41 -3.25 19.82
CA ALA A 177 31.71 -4.54 19.18
C ALA A 177 31.77 -5.79 20.10
N SER A 178 31.67 -5.64 21.43
CA SER A 178 31.78 -6.72 22.41
C SER A 178 30.45 -7.29 22.93
N ASP A 179 29.29 -6.70 22.58
CA ASP A 179 28.02 -7.02 23.26
C ASP A 179 27.20 -8.11 22.53
N LYS A 180 27.59 -9.38 22.72
CA LYS A 180 26.95 -10.56 22.09
C LYS A 180 25.44 -10.67 22.35
N ALA A 181 24.95 -10.14 23.48
CA ALA A 181 23.52 -10.18 23.83
C ALA A 181 22.64 -9.35 22.88
N LYS A 182 23.18 -8.27 22.31
CA LYS A 182 22.44 -7.40 21.37
C LYS A 182 22.33 -7.98 19.97
N LEU A 183 23.28 -8.82 19.53
CA LEU A 183 23.19 -9.50 18.23
C LEU A 183 21.93 -10.37 18.12
N HIS A 184 21.51 -11.04 19.20
CA HIS A 184 20.32 -11.89 19.21
C HIS A 184 18.99 -11.13 19.07
N GLN A 185 19.00 -9.81 19.17
CA GLN A 185 17.81 -8.96 19.03
C GLN A 185 17.82 -8.13 17.75
N THR A 186 18.80 -8.34 16.88
CA THR A 186 18.97 -7.58 15.64
C THR A 186 18.29 -8.29 14.48
N ASP A 187 17.56 -7.55 13.65
CA ASP A 187 17.01 -8.08 12.40
C ASP A 187 17.98 -7.82 11.24
N TYR A 188 18.66 -6.67 11.22
CA TYR A 188 19.64 -6.29 10.19
C TYR A 188 20.90 -5.65 10.76
N ILE A 189 22.04 -5.92 10.12
CA ILE A 189 23.32 -5.27 10.43
C ILE A 189 23.72 -4.42 9.22
N LEU A 190 23.93 -3.13 9.44
CA LEU A 190 24.55 -2.22 8.48
C LEU A 190 26.01 -2.02 8.87
N ASN A 191 26.91 -2.66 8.16
CA ASN A 191 28.35 -2.47 8.28
C ASN A 191 28.78 -1.29 7.42
N CYS A 192 29.66 -0.47 7.98
CA CYS A 192 30.31 0.64 7.31
C CYS A 192 31.80 0.57 7.65
N ASP A 193 32.56 -0.03 6.75
CA ASP A 193 33.99 -0.19 6.89
C ASP A 193 34.70 0.94 6.14
N LEU A 194 35.58 1.65 6.83
CA LEU A 194 36.30 2.79 6.27
C LEU A 194 37.73 2.39 5.93
N GLN A 195 38.17 2.71 4.72
CA GLN A 195 39.55 2.56 4.27
C GLN A 195 40.07 3.88 3.71
N VAL A 196 41.26 4.30 4.14
CA VAL A 196 41.91 5.50 3.59
C VAL A 196 42.80 5.11 2.43
N THR A 197 42.58 5.75 1.28
CA THR A 197 43.33 5.51 0.05
C THR A 197 43.81 6.84 -0.51
N GLY A 198 45.04 7.24 -0.17
CA GLY A 198 45.61 8.52 -0.58
C GLY A 198 44.87 9.71 0.05
N ASN A 199 44.25 10.55 -0.77
CA ASN A 199 43.49 11.74 -0.34
C ASN A 199 41.98 11.49 -0.18
N GLU A 200 41.54 10.25 -0.40
CA GLU A 200 40.14 9.84 -0.32
C GLU A 200 39.94 8.78 0.77
N VAL A 201 38.72 8.70 1.26
CA VAL A 201 38.22 7.70 2.20
C VAL A 201 37.14 6.91 1.48
N GLU A 202 37.36 5.61 1.31
CA GLU A 202 36.37 4.69 0.78
C GLU A 202 35.56 4.08 1.93
N LEU A 203 34.24 4.07 1.78
CA LEU A 203 33.28 3.52 2.72
C LEU A 203 32.63 2.31 2.07
N PHE A 204 32.95 1.11 2.57
CA PHE A 204 32.30 -0.13 2.18
C PHE A 204 31.06 -0.33 3.05
N LEU A 205 29.90 -0.20 2.43
CA LEU A 205 28.62 -0.33 3.09
C LEU A 205 28.01 -1.68 2.74
N VAL A 206 27.69 -2.47 3.76
CA VAL A 206 27.14 -3.81 3.59
C VAL A 206 25.95 -3.97 4.53
N LEU A 207 24.78 -4.28 3.99
CA LEU A 207 23.56 -4.56 4.72
C LEU A 207 23.30 -6.07 4.71
N ILE A 208 23.22 -6.66 5.89
CA ILE A 208 23.07 -8.11 6.11
C ILE A 208 21.79 -8.36 6.90
N HIS A 209 21.01 -9.36 6.50
CA HIS A 209 19.94 -9.91 7.31
C HIS A 209 20.53 -10.82 8.39
N ALA A 210 20.37 -10.45 9.66
CA ALA A 210 21.16 -11.03 10.76
C ALA A 210 20.79 -12.48 11.10
N ARG A 211 19.68 -12.99 10.58
CA ARG A 211 19.16 -14.32 10.91
C ARG A 211 19.78 -15.43 10.07
N ASP A 212 20.04 -15.16 8.80
CA ASP A 212 20.51 -16.14 7.80
C ASP A 212 21.78 -15.68 7.08
N ASP A 213 22.37 -14.56 7.52
CA ASP A 213 23.56 -13.95 6.94
C ASP A 213 23.41 -13.58 5.45
N GLU A 214 22.17 -13.36 4.97
CA GLU A 214 21.91 -12.94 3.60
C GLU A 214 22.44 -11.52 3.35
N LEU A 215 23.21 -11.36 2.26
CA LEU A 215 23.62 -10.06 1.74
C LEU A 215 22.44 -9.38 1.03
N VAL A 216 21.82 -8.41 1.71
CA VAL A 216 20.64 -7.70 1.20
C VAL A 216 21.03 -6.56 0.26
N TRP A 217 22.11 -5.84 0.57
CA TRP A 217 22.60 -4.72 -0.23
C TRP A 217 24.06 -4.42 0.08
N ALA A 218 24.80 -3.96 -0.93
CA ALA A 218 26.15 -3.44 -0.74
C ALA A 218 26.39 -2.25 -1.66
N ASN A 219 27.23 -1.32 -1.22
CA ASN A 219 27.70 -0.22 -2.04
C ASN A 219 29.06 0.29 -1.54
N THR A 220 29.78 1.01 -2.40
CA THR A 220 31.01 1.71 -2.04
C THR A 220 30.83 3.19 -2.30
N LEU A 221 30.98 4.00 -1.26
CA LEU A 221 30.93 5.46 -1.35
C LEU A 221 32.31 6.04 -1.08
N ARG A 222 32.56 7.24 -1.58
CA ARG A 222 33.83 7.95 -1.44
C ARG A 222 33.61 9.29 -0.80
N LEU A 223 34.52 9.67 0.09
CA LEU A 223 34.59 10.98 0.71
C LEU A 223 36.01 11.51 0.62
N PRO A 224 36.20 12.83 0.47
CA PRO A 224 37.53 13.41 0.68
C PRO A 224 37.96 13.18 2.14
N THR A 225 39.27 13.15 2.38
CA THR A 225 39.85 13.02 3.74
C THR A 225 39.43 14.11 4.73
N GLN A 226 38.99 15.27 4.23
CA GLN A 226 38.39 16.35 5.02
C GLN A 226 37.03 16.73 4.40
N PRO A 227 35.96 15.95 4.67
CA PRO A 227 34.66 16.21 4.08
C PRO A 227 34.01 17.46 4.66
N SER A 228 33.38 18.23 3.78
CA SER A 228 32.47 19.30 4.17
C SER A 228 31.19 18.72 4.79
N GLN A 229 30.39 19.56 5.44
CA GLN A 229 29.07 19.12 5.94
C GLN A 229 28.16 18.67 4.79
N GLN A 230 28.26 19.29 3.61
CA GLN A 230 27.49 18.90 2.43
C GLN A 230 27.86 17.50 1.93
N ASP A 231 29.15 17.13 1.98
CA ASP A 231 29.59 15.78 1.61
C ASP A 231 29.01 14.73 2.56
N LEU A 232 29.02 15.01 3.87
CA LEU A 232 28.44 14.15 4.90
C LEU A 232 26.91 14.04 4.79
N ASP A 233 26.23 15.14 4.49
CA ASP A 233 24.78 15.13 4.29
C ASP A 233 24.40 14.32 3.04
N THR A 234 25.18 14.45 1.97
CA THR A 234 25.01 13.66 0.73
C THR A 234 25.23 12.18 0.99
N LEU A 235 26.28 11.82 1.75
CA LEU A 235 26.51 10.45 2.21
C LEU A 235 25.30 9.91 2.98
N CYS A 236 24.86 10.63 4.02
CA CYS A 236 23.71 10.23 4.85
C CYS A 236 22.45 10.04 4.01
N MET A 237 22.20 10.94 3.05
CA MET A 237 21.08 10.83 2.12
C MET A 237 21.16 9.57 1.25
N GLN A 238 22.32 9.29 0.66
CA GLN A 238 22.50 8.10 -0.17
C GLN A 238 22.35 6.80 0.62
N VAL A 239 22.90 6.75 1.85
CA VAL A 239 22.72 5.61 2.76
C VAL A 239 21.24 5.47 3.11
N ALA A 240 20.57 6.54 3.53
CA ALA A 240 19.15 6.51 3.90
C ALA A 240 18.28 6.01 2.75
N ALA A 241 18.42 6.61 1.56
CA ALA A 241 17.65 6.30 0.36
C ALA A 241 17.75 4.83 -0.05
N ASN A 242 18.92 4.23 0.10
CA ASN A 242 19.16 2.85 -0.31
C ASN A 242 18.94 1.82 0.80
N THR A 243 18.85 2.23 2.07
CA THR A 243 18.72 1.28 3.20
C THR A 243 17.38 1.39 3.90
N VAL A 244 17.00 2.55 4.43
CA VAL A 244 15.90 2.70 5.40
C VAL A 244 14.75 3.58 4.94
N ALA A 245 14.89 4.29 3.83
CA ALA A 245 13.81 5.09 3.25
C ALA A 245 12.58 4.23 2.91
N LEU A 246 11.39 4.79 3.11
CA LEU A 246 10.14 4.03 3.06
C LEU A 246 9.87 3.35 1.71
N HIS A 247 10.12 4.05 0.60
CA HIS A 247 9.78 3.57 -0.75
C HIS A 247 10.93 2.92 -1.51
N SER A 248 12.18 3.25 -1.17
CA SER A 248 13.38 2.81 -1.90
C SER A 248 14.35 1.99 -1.05
N GLY A 249 14.22 2.06 0.28
CA GLY A 249 15.11 1.40 1.22
C GLY A 249 14.94 -0.11 1.24
N LYS A 250 16.07 -0.83 1.22
CA LYS A 250 16.08 -2.29 1.15
C LYS A 250 15.66 -2.98 2.46
N VAL A 251 15.90 -2.36 3.62
CA VAL A 251 15.58 -2.94 4.94
C VAL A 251 14.10 -3.22 5.08
N LEU A 252 13.26 -2.20 4.86
CA LEU A 252 11.82 -2.30 5.08
C LEU A 252 11.18 -3.27 4.08
N TYR A 253 11.59 -3.17 2.81
CA TYR A 253 11.14 -4.06 1.75
C TYR A 253 11.47 -5.53 2.04
N HIS A 254 12.75 -5.83 2.28
CA HIS A 254 13.21 -7.19 2.58
C HIS A 254 12.52 -7.74 3.83
N TRP A 255 12.38 -6.91 4.87
CA TRP A 255 11.73 -7.31 6.12
C TRP A 255 10.25 -7.67 5.94
N ALA A 256 9.49 -6.86 5.20
CA ALA A 256 8.09 -7.15 4.93
C ALA A 256 7.91 -8.47 4.16
N GLN A 257 8.72 -8.69 3.12
CA GLN A 257 8.70 -9.94 2.35
C GLN A 257 9.08 -11.15 3.20
N TYR A 258 10.14 -11.01 4.01
CA TYR A 258 10.56 -12.04 4.93
C TYR A 258 9.42 -12.41 5.89
N GLN A 259 8.78 -11.43 6.54
CA GLN A 259 7.63 -11.66 7.43
C GLN A 259 6.46 -12.37 6.73
N GLN A 260 6.18 -12.04 5.47
CA GLN A 260 5.12 -12.69 4.68
C GLN A 260 5.47 -14.11 4.24
N SER A 261 6.76 -14.42 4.08
CA SER A 261 7.24 -15.75 3.68
C SER A 261 7.24 -16.77 4.82
N MET A 262 7.19 -16.30 6.08
CA MET A 262 7.22 -17.18 7.25
C MET A 262 5.96 -18.06 7.32
N THR A 263 6.15 -19.31 7.75
CA THR A 263 5.03 -20.24 7.99
C THR A 263 4.20 -19.86 9.24
N THR A 264 4.81 -19.11 10.16
CA THR A 264 4.14 -18.56 11.34
C THR A 264 3.40 -17.28 10.99
N ALA A 265 2.25 -17.06 11.63
CA ALA A 265 1.52 -15.81 11.48
C ALA A 265 2.39 -14.60 11.89
N ILE A 266 2.28 -13.51 11.13
CA ILE A 266 2.94 -12.24 11.43
C ILE A 266 2.45 -11.75 12.80
N ALA A 267 3.39 -11.38 13.67
CA ALA A 267 3.07 -10.86 14.98
C ALA A 267 2.17 -9.61 14.90
N ALA A 268 1.19 -9.49 15.80
CA ALA A 268 0.17 -8.45 15.73
C ALA A 268 0.73 -7.01 15.75
N HIS A 269 1.89 -6.80 16.35
CA HIS A 269 2.58 -5.50 16.39
C HIS A 269 3.40 -5.18 15.13
N HIS A 270 3.61 -6.13 14.24
CA HIS A 270 4.25 -5.91 12.94
C HIS A 270 3.24 -5.83 11.80
N LYS A 271 2.08 -6.51 11.93
CA LYS A 271 1.08 -6.73 10.87
C LYS A 271 0.73 -5.46 10.08
N ALA A 272 0.40 -4.36 10.77
CA ALA A 272 0.00 -3.11 10.13
C ALA A 272 1.11 -2.51 9.25
N LEU A 273 2.36 -2.52 9.73
CA LEU A 273 3.50 -2.03 8.95
C LEU A 273 3.85 -2.97 7.81
N VAL A 274 3.85 -4.29 8.03
CA VAL A 274 4.16 -5.29 6.99
C VAL A 274 3.18 -5.20 5.82
N ASP A 275 1.88 -5.16 6.10
CA ASP A 275 0.87 -5.08 5.04
C ASP A 275 0.91 -3.71 4.33
N TYR A 276 1.22 -2.64 5.06
CA TYR A 276 1.42 -1.32 4.46
C TYR A 276 2.62 -1.31 3.51
N LEU A 277 3.76 -1.89 3.92
CA LEU A 277 4.94 -2.01 3.06
C LEU A 277 4.69 -2.90 1.84
N ALA A 278 3.91 -3.97 1.99
CA ALA A 278 3.50 -4.80 0.86
C ALA A 278 2.65 -4.00 -0.15
N PHE A 279 1.72 -3.16 0.32
CA PHE A 279 1.00 -2.22 -0.54
C PHE A 279 1.92 -1.22 -1.22
N LEU A 280 2.92 -0.66 -0.51
CA LEU A 280 3.85 0.29 -1.13
C LEU A 280 4.73 -0.35 -2.20
N HIS A 281 5.01 -1.65 -2.09
CA HIS A 281 5.75 -2.39 -3.08
C HIS A 281 4.91 -2.73 -4.32
N ASP A 282 3.66 -3.12 -4.09
CA ASP A 282 2.71 -3.49 -5.15
C ASP A 282 1.40 -2.72 -4.94
N ILE A 283 1.34 -1.54 -5.58
CA ILE A 283 0.27 -0.55 -5.43
C ILE A 283 -0.98 -1.01 -6.18
N THR A 284 -1.72 -1.91 -5.54
CA THR A 284 -3.00 -2.43 -6.03
C THR A 284 -4.12 -2.12 -5.04
N ARG A 285 -5.34 -2.08 -5.55
CA ARG A 285 -6.54 -1.89 -4.71
C ARG A 285 -6.70 -3.01 -3.67
N GLU A 286 -6.28 -4.23 -4.01
CA GLU A 286 -6.32 -5.39 -3.11
C GLU A 286 -5.35 -5.22 -1.94
N ASN A 287 -4.07 -4.94 -2.23
CA ASN A 287 -3.07 -4.73 -1.18
C ASN A 287 -3.40 -3.50 -0.33
N PHE A 288 -3.92 -2.43 -0.95
CA PHE A 288 -4.41 -1.26 -0.23
C PHE A 288 -5.50 -1.65 0.79
N HIS A 289 -6.47 -2.46 0.37
CA HIS A 289 -7.56 -2.88 1.25
C HIS A 289 -7.06 -3.73 2.42
N ILE A 290 -6.09 -4.63 2.18
CA ILE A 290 -5.44 -5.43 3.22
C ILE A 290 -4.73 -4.50 4.23
N ALA A 291 -3.92 -3.56 3.75
CA ALA A 291 -3.20 -2.60 4.60
C ALA A 291 -4.16 -1.76 5.44
N LEU A 292 -5.25 -1.27 4.84
CA LEU A 292 -6.28 -0.49 5.53
C LEU A 292 -6.95 -1.27 6.66
N ILE A 293 -7.39 -2.51 6.39
CA ILE A 293 -8.03 -3.37 7.39
C ILE A 293 -7.07 -3.65 8.56
N SER A 294 -5.84 -4.05 8.27
CA SER A 294 -4.84 -4.35 9.31
C SER A 294 -4.52 -3.13 10.17
N CYS A 295 -4.44 -1.96 9.55
CA CYS A 295 -4.23 -0.69 10.27
C CYS A 295 -5.43 -0.32 11.15
N GLN A 296 -6.66 -0.46 10.65
CA GLN A 296 -7.89 -0.18 11.40
C GLN A 296 -8.04 -1.14 12.59
N GLN A 297 -7.80 -2.44 12.39
CA GLN A 297 -7.81 -3.44 13.46
C GLN A 297 -6.79 -3.11 14.55
N ARG A 298 -5.59 -2.64 14.17
CA ARG A 298 -4.58 -2.19 15.12
C ARG A 298 -5.08 -1.02 15.95
N LEU A 299 -5.67 0.00 15.30
CA LEU A 299 -6.15 1.21 15.96
C LEU A 299 -7.41 1.00 16.82
N GLN A 300 -8.22 -0.03 16.53
CA GLN A 300 -9.33 -0.43 17.39
C GLN A 300 -8.84 -0.88 18.78
N HIS A 301 -7.70 -1.58 18.84
CA HIS A 301 -7.11 -2.06 20.09
C HIS A 301 -6.13 -1.03 20.71
N PHE A 302 -5.42 -0.28 19.85
CA PHE A 302 -4.44 0.73 20.24
C PHE A 302 -4.72 2.08 19.58
N PRO A 303 -5.71 2.85 20.06
CA PRO A 303 -6.08 4.13 19.46
C PRO A 303 -4.97 5.19 19.48
N HIS A 304 -3.94 4.99 20.32
CA HIS A 304 -2.79 5.89 20.47
C HIS A 304 -1.50 5.31 19.87
N ASP A 305 -1.59 4.32 19.00
CA ASP A 305 -0.44 3.84 18.23
C ASP A 305 -0.06 4.87 17.15
N SER A 306 0.90 5.75 17.48
CA SER A 306 1.34 6.84 16.62
C SER A 306 1.72 6.37 15.20
N LYS A 307 2.38 5.21 15.07
CA LYS A 307 2.81 4.70 13.77
C LYS A 307 1.64 4.19 12.94
N ALA A 308 0.70 3.47 13.56
CA ALA A 308 -0.52 3.07 12.86
C ALA A 308 -1.37 4.29 12.45
N LEU A 309 -1.40 5.36 13.26
CA LEU A 309 -2.07 6.61 12.88
C LEU A 309 -1.41 7.29 11.66
N VAL A 310 -0.07 7.31 11.58
CA VAL A 310 0.65 7.80 10.39
C VAL A 310 0.34 6.94 9.16
N ILE A 311 0.35 5.61 9.31
CA ILE A 311 -0.01 4.68 8.22
C ILE A 311 -1.44 4.96 7.74
N LEU A 312 -2.41 5.07 8.65
CA LEU A 312 -3.80 5.38 8.28
C LEU A 312 -3.91 6.73 7.55
N ALA A 313 -3.24 7.76 8.05
CA ALA A 313 -3.22 9.07 7.40
C ALA A 313 -2.59 9.00 5.99
N ARG A 314 -1.53 8.23 5.79
CA ARG A 314 -0.93 8.00 4.47
C ARG A 314 -1.86 7.23 3.55
N LEU A 315 -2.55 6.20 4.07
CA LEU A 315 -3.56 5.47 3.32
C LEU A 315 -4.73 6.37 2.89
N CYS A 316 -5.15 7.35 3.69
CA CYS A 316 -6.10 8.37 3.24
C CYS A 316 -5.56 9.15 2.03
N GLY A 317 -4.29 9.56 2.07
CA GLY A 317 -3.63 10.20 0.93
C GLY A 317 -3.67 9.33 -0.33
N TYR A 318 -3.28 8.06 -0.21
CA TYR A 318 -3.32 7.10 -1.32
C TYR A 318 -4.74 6.82 -1.83
N ASP A 319 -5.73 6.65 -0.94
CA ASP A 319 -7.15 6.46 -1.31
C ASP A 319 -7.63 7.61 -2.20
N HIS A 320 -7.18 8.82 -1.86
CA HIS A 320 -7.49 10.05 -2.60
C HIS A 320 -6.75 10.14 -3.94
N VAL A 321 -5.43 9.89 -3.97
CA VAL A 321 -4.63 9.98 -5.21
C VAL A 321 -4.98 8.90 -6.21
N LEU A 322 -5.22 7.68 -5.73
CA LEU A 322 -5.52 6.50 -6.53
C LEU A 322 -7.02 6.29 -6.71
N GLN A 323 -7.85 7.12 -6.04
CA GLN A 323 -9.30 7.17 -6.20
C GLN A 323 -9.97 5.81 -5.92
N TYR A 324 -9.49 5.10 -4.88
CA TYR A 324 -10.02 3.78 -4.50
C TYR A 324 -11.35 3.84 -3.74
N HIS A 325 -11.63 4.96 -3.04
CA HIS A 325 -12.84 5.22 -2.28
C HIS A 325 -13.15 4.13 -1.24
N LEU A 326 -12.12 3.68 -0.53
CA LEU A 326 -12.20 2.62 0.47
C LEU A 326 -12.12 3.16 1.91
N VAL A 327 -11.68 4.40 2.12
CA VAL A 327 -11.64 5.01 3.44
C VAL A 327 -12.96 5.72 3.75
N GLU A 328 -13.65 5.26 4.79
CA GLU A 328 -14.87 5.90 5.28
C GLU A 328 -14.57 7.28 5.91
N ASN A 329 -15.42 8.26 5.61
CA ASN A 329 -15.28 9.64 6.08
C ASN A 329 -13.85 10.19 5.88
N LEU A 330 -13.30 10.00 4.68
CA LEU A 330 -11.90 10.26 4.31
C LEU A 330 -11.30 11.51 4.98
N GLU A 331 -11.97 12.66 4.84
CA GLU A 331 -11.51 13.95 5.36
C GLU A 331 -11.33 13.94 6.89
N THR A 332 -12.32 13.45 7.62
CA THR A 332 -12.30 13.43 9.09
C THR A 332 -11.34 12.38 9.60
N THR A 333 -11.30 11.21 8.96
CA THR A 333 -10.34 10.12 9.26
C THR A 333 -8.91 10.58 9.05
N TRP A 334 -8.61 11.25 7.93
CA TRP A 334 -7.26 11.77 7.64
C TRP A 334 -6.86 12.85 8.65
N THR A 335 -7.72 13.85 8.85
CA THR A 335 -7.45 14.96 9.79
C THR A 335 -7.21 14.45 11.20
N HIS A 336 -8.06 13.55 11.70
CA HIS A 336 -7.93 12.97 13.03
C HIS A 336 -6.63 12.19 13.17
N SER A 337 -6.34 11.30 12.23
CA SER A 337 -5.18 10.40 12.30
C SER A 337 -3.87 11.18 12.26
N ALA A 338 -3.71 12.08 11.29
CA ALA A 338 -2.50 12.89 11.13
C ALA A 338 -2.26 13.81 12.34
N ARG A 339 -3.30 14.54 12.78
CA ARG A 339 -3.18 15.46 13.93
C ARG A 339 -2.91 14.71 15.23
N THR A 340 -3.50 13.54 15.42
CA THR A 340 -3.28 12.74 16.64
C THR A 340 -1.87 12.15 16.64
N ALA A 341 -1.37 11.65 15.51
CA ALA A 341 0.01 11.18 15.39
C ALA A 341 1.02 12.27 15.76
N MET A 342 0.85 13.49 15.24
CA MET A 342 1.72 14.63 15.57
C MET A 342 1.68 15.01 17.05
N LYS A 343 0.52 14.90 17.70
CA LYS A 343 0.40 15.15 19.15
C LYS A 343 1.13 14.10 19.98
N LEU A 344 1.15 12.85 19.52
CA LEU A 344 1.78 11.73 20.22
C LEU A 344 3.29 11.69 20.00
N ASP A 345 3.77 12.06 18.81
CA ASP A 345 5.19 12.19 18.48
C ASP A 345 5.39 13.45 17.62
N SER A 346 5.66 14.57 18.29
CA SER A 346 5.93 15.86 17.63
C SER A 346 7.27 15.90 16.89
N GLY A 347 8.12 14.88 17.07
CA GLY A 347 9.36 14.71 16.32
C GLY A 347 9.20 13.79 15.12
N ASN A 348 7.97 13.42 14.75
CA ASN A 348 7.71 12.54 13.60
C ASN A 348 7.53 13.36 12.32
N ALA A 349 8.59 13.43 11.52
CA ALA A 349 8.60 14.15 10.25
C ALA A 349 7.53 13.65 9.26
N GLU A 350 7.21 12.35 9.26
CA GLU A 350 6.16 11.80 8.40
C GLU A 350 4.77 12.27 8.82
N ALA A 351 4.52 12.41 10.13
CA ALA A 351 3.26 12.91 10.66
C ALA A 351 3.03 14.38 10.25
N HIS A 352 4.08 15.22 10.33
CA HIS A 352 4.04 16.59 9.81
C HIS A 352 3.78 16.62 8.30
N SER A 353 4.52 15.81 7.52
CA SER A 353 4.38 15.77 6.07
C SER A 353 2.97 15.38 5.61
N ILE A 354 2.39 14.33 6.20
CA ILE A 354 1.05 13.86 5.81
C ILE A 354 -0.06 14.80 6.29
N PHE A 355 0.15 15.49 7.42
CA PHE A 355 -0.76 16.54 7.88
C PHE A 355 -0.71 17.76 6.96
N ALA A 356 0.46 18.16 6.46
CA ALA A 356 0.58 19.25 5.50
C ALA A 356 -0.28 19.02 4.25
N HIS A 357 -0.22 17.81 3.68
CA HIS A 357 -1.02 17.44 2.50
C HIS A 357 -2.52 17.39 2.80
N ASN A 358 -2.90 16.99 4.00
CA ASN A 358 -4.28 17.12 4.46
C ASN A 358 -4.75 18.58 4.56
N ARG A 359 -3.88 19.50 5.00
CA ARG A 359 -4.20 20.94 5.05
C ARG A 359 -4.38 21.51 3.66
N TYR A 360 -3.50 21.14 2.72
CA TYR A 360 -3.68 21.49 1.30
C TYR A 360 -5.03 20.99 0.75
N PHE A 361 -5.35 19.71 1.00
CA PHE A 361 -6.63 19.12 0.58
C PHE A 361 -7.85 19.89 1.12
N LEU A 362 -7.72 20.49 2.30
CA LEU A 362 -8.73 21.33 2.94
C LEU A 362 -8.69 22.82 2.54
N GLY A 363 -7.77 23.20 1.66
CA GLY A 363 -7.60 24.57 1.17
C GLY A 363 -6.75 25.48 2.07
N ASP A 364 -6.12 24.96 3.12
CA ASP A 364 -5.25 25.71 4.02
C ASP A 364 -3.79 25.65 3.54
N ASN A 365 -3.48 26.45 2.52
CA ASN A 365 -2.16 26.48 1.90
C ASN A 365 -1.07 27.04 2.83
N ALA A 366 -1.43 27.95 3.74
CA ALA A 366 -0.47 28.56 4.67
C ALA A 366 0.01 27.52 5.70
N LEU A 367 -0.92 26.78 6.30
CA LEU A 367 -0.56 25.72 7.24
C LEU A 367 0.07 24.53 6.53
N CYS A 368 -0.35 24.20 5.30
CA CYS A 368 0.35 23.22 4.47
C CYS A 368 1.85 23.55 4.38
N ARG A 369 2.20 24.76 3.92
CA ARG A 369 3.61 25.18 3.81
C ARG A 369 4.34 25.11 5.15
N ALA A 370 3.79 25.69 6.22
CA ALA A 370 4.44 25.64 7.53
C ALA A 370 4.81 24.21 7.99
N GLU A 371 3.93 23.24 7.73
CA GLU A 371 4.11 21.85 8.13
C GLU A 371 5.05 21.06 7.19
N LEU A 372 5.12 21.40 5.90
CA LEU A 372 6.13 20.85 4.97
C LEU A 372 7.55 21.24 5.41
N GLU A 373 7.75 22.51 5.76
CA GLU A 373 9.00 23.04 6.26
C GLU A 373 9.42 22.34 7.56
N MET A 374 8.47 22.16 8.49
CA MET A 374 8.70 21.43 9.74
C MET A 374 9.09 19.97 9.48
N ALA A 375 8.39 19.28 8.56
CA ALA A 375 8.70 17.90 8.18
C ALA A 375 10.15 17.78 7.65
N ARG A 376 10.53 18.65 6.69
CA ARG A 376 11.87 18.64 6.09
C ARG A 376 12.96 18.98 7.12
N GLN A 377 12.72 19.93 8.03
CA GLN A 377 13.67 20.24 9.12
C GLN A 377 13.82 19.07 10.10
N THR A 378 12.73 18.35 10.38
CA THR A 378 12.71 17.22 11.32
C THR A 378 13.42 15.99 10.75
N ASN A 379 13.27 15.71 9.45
CA ASN A 379 14.05 14.68 8.79
C ASN A 379 14.46 15.11 7.37
N PRO A 380 15.62 15.77 7.22
CA PRO A 380 16.12 16.20 5.91
C PRO A 380 16.68 15.04 5.08
N PHE A 381 16.68 13.80 5.60
CA PHE A 381 17.25 12.61 4.94
C PHE A 381 16.20 11.66 4.35
N ASP A 382 14.90 11.95 4.52
CA ASP A 382 13.83 11.10 3.99
C ASP A 382 13.43 11.55 2.58
N THR A 383 13.69 10.69 1.59
CA THR A 383 13.38 10.95 0.19
C THR A 383 11.89 11.16 -0.08
N SER A 384 11.01 10.49 0.68
CA SER A 384 9.56 10.67 0.58
C SER A 384 9.16 12.06 1.07
N ILE A 385 9.78 12.54 2.16
CA ILE A 385 9.51 13.89 2.69
C ILE A 385 10.02 14.94 1.72
N GLU A 386 11.20 14.77 1.13
CA GLU A 386 11.74 15.71 0.14
C GLU A 386 10.88 15.75 -1.12
N TYR A 387 10.39 14.61 -1.60
CA TYR A 387 9.43 14.61 -2.71
C TYR A 387 8.14 15.35 -2.33
N LEU A 388 7.55 15.01 -1.19
CA LEU A 388 6.30 15.59 -0.72
C LEU A 388 6.43 17.08 -0.43
N TYR A 389 7.62 17.54 -0.04
CA TYR A 389 7.99 18.95 0.05
C TYR A 389 7.90 19.64 -1.31
N GLY A 390 8.61 19.12 -2.32
CA GLY A 390 8.57 19.67 -3.67
C GLY A 390 7.17 19.62 -4.29
N PHE A 391 6.44 18.53 -4.06
CA PHE A 391 5.04 18.39 -4.46
C PHE A 391 4.16 19.46 -3.82
N GLY A 392 4.25 19.64 -2.51
CA GLY A 392 3.45 20.62 -1.77
C GLY A 392 3.76 22.07 -2.16
N LEU A 393 5.03 22.41 -2.39
CA LEU A 393 5.42 23.71 -2.95
C LEU A 393 4.75 23.96 -4.30
N TYR A 394 4.81 22.97 -5.19
CA TYR A 394 4.16 23.04 -6.49
C TYR A 394 2.65 23.24 -6.34
N MET A 395 1.98 22.41 -5.54
CA MET A 395 0.53 22.47 -5.39
C MET A 395 0.03 23.77 -4.75
N THR A 396 0.86 24.42 -3.96
CA THR A 396 0.55 25.70 -3.31
C THR A 396 1.07 26.91 -4.09
N GLY A 397 1.46 26.75 -5.36
CA GLY A 397 1.72 27.81 -6.32
C GLY A 397 3.19 28.18 -6.56
N ASP A 398 4.14 27.55 -5.87
CA ASP A 398 5.58 27.76 -6.10
C ASP A 398 6.14 26.66 -7.02
N HIS A 399 5.70 26.70 -8.28
CA HIS A 399 5.93 25.65 -9.27
C HIS A 399 7.42 25.41 -9.54
N GLU A 400 8.22 26.47 -9.67
CA GLU A 400 9.65 26.38 -9.99
C GLU A 400 10.46 25.83 -8.81
N ALA A 401 10.23 26.30 -7.59
CA ALA A 401 10.91 25.75 -6.43
C ALA A 401 10.51 24.28 -6.20
N GLY A 402 9.22 23.96 -6.37
CA GLY A 402 8.71 22.60 -6.22
C GLY A 402 9.32 21.62 -7.22
N ILE A 403 9.37 21.98 -8.51
CA ILE A 403 9.97 21.12 -9.53
C ILE A 403 11.48 21.00 -9.37
N GLN A 404 12.16 22.08 -8.94
CA GLN A 404 13.60 22.04 -8.70
C GLN A 404 13.97 21.12 -7.53
N ALA A 405 13.18 21.11 -6.44
CA ALA A 405 13.37 20.18 -5.33
C ALA A 405 13.27 18.71 -5.80
N ILE A 406 12.24 18.38 -6.59
CA ILE A 406 12.07 17.04 -7.16
C ILE A 406 13.21 16.67 -8.12
N ARG A 407 13.64 17.60 -8.98
CA ARG A 407 14.79 17.37 -9.88
C ARG A 407 16.08 17.09 -9.12
N ASN A 408 16.34 17.84 -8.05
CA ASN A 408 17.51 17.63 -7.19
C ASN A 408 17.47 16.25 -6.53
N LEU A 409 16.30 15.85 -6.02
CA LEU A 409 16.10 14.52 -5.44
C LEU A 409 16.33 13.42 -6.49
N MET A 410 15.78 13.59 -7.69
CA MET A 410 15.93 12.63 -8.79
C MET A 410 17.35 12.58 -9.40
N ALA A 411 18.23 13.52 -9.08
CA ALA A 411 19.63 13.46 -9.48
C ALA A 411 20.46 12.50 -8.61
N LEU A 412 19.94 12.07 -7.46
CA LEU A 412 20.63 11.14 -6.57
C LEU A 412 20.58 9.69 -7.07
N GLN A 413 21.63 8.93 -6.76
CA GLN A 413 21.76 7.53 -7.15
C GLN A 413 21.04 6.60 -6.15
N PHE A 414 19.76 6.35 -6.40
CA PHE A 414 18.98 5.33 -5.71
C PHE A 414 17.82 4.83 -6.60
N PRO A 415 17.22 3.66 -6.32
CA PRO A 415 16.02 3.20 -7.03
C PRO A 415 14.84 4.16 -6.79
N GLN A 416 14.47 4.92 -7.82
CA GLN A 416 13.40 5.90 -7.72
C GLN A 416 12.03 5.24 -7.95
N PRO A 417 11.03 5.50 -7.08
CA PRO A 417 9.66 5.13 -7.37
C PRO A 417 9.16 5.84 -8.62
N ASP A 418 8.42 5.13 -9.46
CA ASP A 418 7.96 5.60 -10.76
C ASP A 418 7.00 6.81 -10.68
N TRP A 419 6.26 6.93 -9.58
CA TRP A 419 5.40 8.07 -9.29
C TRP A 419 6.16 9.39 -9.13
N TYR A 420 7.49 9.36 -8.95
CA TYR A 420 8.32 10.57 -8.97
C TYR A 420 8.24 11.31 -10.31
N HIS A 421 7.89 10.60 -11.39
CA HIS A 421 7.79 11.17 -12.73
C HIS A 421 6.45 11.85 -13.00
N VAL A 422 5.42 11.68 -12.14
CA VAL A 422 4.08 12.25 -12.37
C VAL A 422 4.10 13.77 -12.38
N LEU A 423 4.70 14.40 -11.37
CA LEU A 423 4.74 15.86 -11.29
C LEU A 423 5.64 16.51 -12.37
N PRO A 424 6.85 16.00 -12.64
CA PRO A 424 7.64 16.40 -13.80
C PRO A 424 6.88 16.27 -15.12
N PHE A 425 6.16 15.16 -15.34
CA PHE A 425 5.30 14.97 -16.51
C PHE A 425 4.28 16.10 -16.60
N LEU A 426 3.51 16.37 -15.54
CA LEU A 426 2.49 17.42 -15.52
C LEU A 426 3.09 18.79 -15.83
N HIS A 427 4.24 19.11 -15.25
CA HIS A 427 4.93 20.38 -15.46
C HIS A 427 5.29 20.59 -16.94
N VAL A 428 6.01 19.65 -17.56
CA VAL A 428 6.45 19.80 -18.96
C VAL A 428 5.29 19.67 -19.96
N PHE A 429 4.30 18.82 -19.66
CA PHE A 429 3.07 18.72 -20.46
C PHE A 429 2.32 20.07 -20.46
N ASN A 430 2.27 20.74 -19.31
CA ASN A 430 1.63 22.05 -19.19
C ASN A 430 2.42 23.16 -19.89
N GLN A 431 3.73 23.00 -20.09
CA GLN A 431 4.54 23.91 -20.93
C GLN A 431 4.40 23.64 -22.43
N GLY A 432 3.72 22.54 -22.82
CA GLY A 432 3.58 22.13 -24.22
C GLY A 432 4.77 21.33 -24.75
N ASN A 433 5.71 20.92 -23.89
CA ASN A 433 6.81 20.05 -24.28
C ASN A 433 6.36 18.58 -24.27
N TYR A 434 5.56 18.20 -25.26
CA TYR A 434 4.92 16.87 -25.29
C TYR A 434 5.88 15.71 -25.54
N GLN A 435 7.03 15.96 -26.18
CA GLN A 435 8.04 14.93 -26.41
C GLN A 435 8.73 14.54 -25.10
N GLU A 436 9.13 15.52 -24.28
CA GLU A 436 9.66 15.27 -22.94
C GLU A 436 8.58 14.69 -22.02
N ALA A 437 7.34 15.18 -22.12
CA ALA A 437 6.21 14.63 -21.37
C ALA A 437 6.03 13.13 -21.63
N LEU A 438 6.13 12.69 -22.89
CA LEU A 438 6.06 11.26 -23.22
C LEU A 438 7.23 10.49 -22.60
N VAL A 439 8.46 11.00 -22.66
CA VAL A 439 9.62 10.33 -22.04
C VAL A 439 9.41 10.12 -20.53
N LEU A 440 8.85 11.10 -19.83
CA LEU A 440 8.52 10.98 -18.41
C LEU A 440 7.35 10.03 -18.18
N ALA A 441 6.32 10.06 -19.04
CA ALA A 441 5.19 9.15 -18.98
C ALA A 441 5.58 7.67 -19.14
N GLU A 442 6.57 7.37 -19.98
CA GLU A 442 7.15 6.01 -20.13
C GLU A 442 7.86 5.53 -18.86
N ARG A 443 8.17 6.41 -17.92
CA ARG A 443 8.77 6.01 -16.63
C ARG A 443 7.73 5.67 -15.57
N ILE A 444 6.46 6.00 -15.78
CA ILE A 444 5.34 5.72 -14.85
C ILE A 444 4.71 4.39 -15.25
N GLN A 445 5.01 3.31 -14.52
CA GLN A 445 4.69 1.93 -14.94
C GLN A 445 3.72 1.20 -13.99
N HIS A 446 3.79 1.48 -12.69
CA HIS A 446 3.13 0.76 -11.61
C HIS A 446 2.44 1.70 -10.61
N PHE A 447 1.97 2.87 -11.07
CA PHE A 447 1.31 3.86 -10.22
C PHE A 447 -0.15 4.13 -10.61
N GLY A 448 -1.03 3.17 -10.29
CA GLY A 448 -2.46 3.28 -10.56
C GLY A 448 -2.75 3.49 -12.05
N TYR A 449 -3.57 4.49 -12.38
CA TYR A 449 -3.95 4.83 -13.76
C TYR A 449 -3.05 5.90 -14.41
N TRP A 450 -2.02 6.39 -13.68
CA TRP A 450 -1.27 7.57 -14.09
C TRP A 450 -0.39 7.33 -15.32
N GLY A 451 0.16 6.13 -15.46
CA GLY A 451 1.02 5.78 -16.59
C GLY A 451 0.27 5.83 -17.91
N GLU A 452 -0.84 5.11 -17.98
CA GLU A 452 -1.69 5.02 -19.18
C GLU A 452 -2.30 6.39 -19.50
N LEU A 453 -2.74 7.13 -18.48
CA LEU A 453 -3.25 8.48 -18.66
C LEU A 453 -2.18 9.40 -19.28
N ALA A 454 -0.98 9.43 -18.70
CA ALA A 454 0.11 10.30 -19.13
C ALA A 454 0.59 9.95 -20.55
N ARG A 455 0.73 8.67 -20.87
CA ARG A 455 1.09 8.20 -22.22
C ARG A 455 -0.01 8.52 -23.23
N SER A 456 -1.28 8.30 -22.87
CA SER A 456 -2.42 8.58 -23.75
C SER A 456 -2.50 10.04 -24.16
N VAL A 457 -2.43 10.98 -23.20
CA VAL A 457 -2.53 12.42 -23.50
C VAL A 457 -1.30 12.95 -24.24
N SER A 458 -0.11 12.44 -23.93
CA SER A 458 1.14 12.83 -24.60
C SER A 458 1.16 12.35 -26.05
N CYS A 459 0.82 11.08 -26.29
CA CYS A 459 0.72 10.52 -27.64
C CYS A 459 -0.29 11.29 -28.50
N PHE A 460 -1.44 11.67 -27.92
CA PHE A 460 -2.45 12.45 -28.64
C PHE A 460 -1.91 13.80 -29.11
N ARG A 461 -1.22 14.54 -28.23
CA ARG A 461 -0.64 15.84 -28.56
C ARG A 461 0.52 15.75 -29.55
N LEU A 462 1.18 14.60 -29.66
CA LEU A 462 2.19 14.29 -30.67
C LEU A 462 1.61 13.75 -31.99
N GLY A 463 0.28 13.70 -32.14
CA GLY A 463 -0.38 13.17 -33.35
C GLY A 463 -0.37 11.64 -33.47
N GLN A 464 0.06 10.92 -32.42
CA GLN A 464 0.09 9.45 -32.37
C GLN A 464 -1.27 8.90 -31.90
N THR A 465 -2.35 9.21 -32.62
CA THR A 465 -3.74 8.93 -32.20
C THR A 465 -4.00 7.44 -31.95
N ALA A 466 -3.49 6.54 -32.80
CA ALA A 466 -3.68 5.10 -32.62
C ALA A 466 -3.07 4.59 -31.30
N ARG A 467 -1.88 5.10 -30.94
CA ARG A 467 -1.26 4.76 -29.66
C ARG A 467 -2.04 5.35 -28.48
N SER A 468 -2.42 6.62 -28.58
CA SER A 468 -3.22 7.30 -27.55
C SER A 468 -4.50 6.55 -27.19
N LEU A 469 -5.23 6.06 -28.21
CA LEU A 469 -6.47 5.30 -28.02
C LEU A 469 -6.23 3.94 -27.37
N ARG A 470 -5.13 3.24 -27.71
CA ARG A 470 -4.78 1.97 -27.05
C ARG A 470 -4.49 2.16 -25.56
N GLU A 471 -3.68 3.15 -25.21
CA GLU A 471 -3.38 3.48 -23.81
C GLU A 471 -4.67 3.84 -23.04
N LEU A 472 -5.58 4.60 -23.67
CA LEU A 472 -6.87 4.92 -23.06
C LEU A 472 -7.78 3.68 -22.88
N GLN A 473 -7.77 2.76 -23.84
CA GLN A 473 -8.51 1.49 -23.73
C GLN A 473 -7.98 0.62 -22.60
N GLU A 474 -6.64 0.52 -22.46
CA GLU A 474 -5.99 -0.17 -21.35
C GLU A 474 -6.38 0.46 -20.01
N LEU A 475 -6.34 1.78 -19.91
CA LEU A 475 -6.81 2.50 -18.73
C LEU A 475 -8.26 2.13 -18.40
N LEU A 476 -9.18 2.21 -19.36
CA LEU A 476 -10.61 1.98 -19.12
C LEU A 476 -10.92 0.52 -18.75
N ARG A 477 -10.14 -0.44 -19.24
CA ARG A 477 -10.31 -1.87 -18.93
C ARG A 477 -10.21 -2.14 -17.42
N ASP A 478 -9.20 -1.56 -16.77
CA ASP A 478 -8.90 -1.82 -15.37
C ASP A 478 -9.46 -0.74 -14.44
N ASN A 479 -9.79 0.44 -15.00
CA ASN A 479 -10.12 1.64 -14.25
C ASN A 479 -11.35 2.39 -14.80
N SER A 480 -12.35 1.68 -15.37
CA SER A 480 -13.54 2.27 -16.03
C SER A 480 -14.29 3.35 -15.23
N GLN A 481 -14.21 3.32 -13.89
CA GLN A 481 -14.84 4.31 -13.01
C GLN A 481 -13.96 5.52 -12.67
N LEU A 482 -12.63 5.42 -12.83
CA LEU A 482 -11.63 6.37 -12.32
C LEU A 482 -11.53 7.68 -13.12
N LEU A 483 -12.25 7.78 -14.24
CA LEU A 483 -12.34 8.99 -15.06
C LEU A 483 -13.77 9.50 -15.22
N ASN A 484 -14.70 9.06 -14.36
CA ASN A 484 -16.07 9.53 -14.40
C ASN A 484 -16.18 10.85 -13.64
N THR A 485 -16.28 11.96 -14.37
CA THR A 485 -16.28 13.35 -13.86
C THR A 485 -17.57 13.73 -13.14
N GLN A 486 -18.47 12.79 -12.85
CA GLN A 486 -19.77 13.04 -12.24
C GLN A 486 -19.76 13.01 -10.70
N ASN A 487 -18.61 12.80 -10.05
CA ASN A 487 -18.53 12.85 -8.60
C ASN A 487 -18.19 14.27 -8.11
N PRO A 488 -19.10 14.98 -7.40
CA PRO A 488 -18.85 16.33 -6.91
C PRO A 488 -17.76 16.42 -5.83
N ASP A 489 -17.38 15.30 -5.19
CA ASP A 489 -16.29 15.22 -4.20
C ASP A 489 -14.91 14.90 -4.82
N ASN A 490 -14.82 14.90 -6.16
CA ASN A 490 -13.60 14.58 -6.90
C ASN A 490 -12.58 15.74 -6.91
N ARG A 491 -12.28 16.27 -5.72
CA ARG A 491 -11.08 17.10 -5.54
C ARG A 491 -9.90 16.19 -5.87
N SER A 492 -9.00 16.65 -6.72
CA SER A 492 -7.76 15.94 -6.96
C SER A 492 -6.70 16.48 -6.00
N ILE A 493 -5.75 15.64 -5.57
CA ILE A 493 -4.57 16.12 -4.83
C ILE A 493 -3.70 17.06 -5.68
N PHE A 494 -3.81 16.95 -7.00
CA PHE A 494 -3.22 17.89 -7.94
C PHE A 494 -4.15 19.09 -8.12
N SER A 495 -3.58 20.30 -8.14
CA SER A 495 -4.33 21.53 -8.34
C SER A 495 -5.13 21.52 -9.66
N HIS A 496 -6.24 22.26 -9.70
CA HIS A 496 -7.05 22.38 -10.92
C HIS A 496 -6.20 22.87 -12.10
N GLU A 497 -5.28 23.81 -11.85
CA GLU A 497 -4.35 24.32 -12.85
C GLU A 497 -3.41 23.22 -13.38
N ALA A 498 -2.83 22.42 -12.49
CA ALA A 498 -1.93 21.33 -12.87
C ALA A 498 -2.59 20.28 -13.77
N LEU A 499 -3.88 19.98 -13.54
CA LEU A 499 -4.61 18.98 -14.32
C LEU A 499 -5.38 19.53 -15.54
N LYS A 500 -5.58 20.84 -15.64
CA LYS A 500 -6.49 21.46 -16.62
C LYS A 500 -6.22 20.98 -18.06
N LYS A 501 -4.96 21.01 -18.51
CA LYS A 501 -4.61 20.61 -19.88
C LYS A 501 -4.71 19.09 -20.08
N VAL A 502 -4.33 18.29 -19.08
CA VAL A 502 -4.45 16.82 -19.14
C VAL A 502 -5.92 16.43 -19.28
N LEU A 503 -6.80 16.97 -18.42
CA LEU A 503 -8.23 16.66 -18.44
C LEU A 503 -8.93 17.17 -19.72
N SER A 504 -8.58 18.35 -20.22
CA SER A 504 -9.08 18.84 -21.52
C SER A 504 -8.68 17.91 -22.66
N THR A 505 -7.40 17.51 -22.68
CA THR A 505 -6.87 16.59 -23.70
C THR A 505 -7.56 15.24 -23.64
N LEU A 506 -7.76 14.70 -22.44
CA LEU A 506 -8.50 13.46 -22.23
C LEU A 506 -9.95 13.56 -22.73
N GLY A 507 -10.62 14.70 -22.52
CA GLY A 507 -11.95 14.98 -23.04
C GLY A 507 -12.01 15.03 -24.58
N GLU A 508 -10.94 15.50 -25.23
CA GLU A 508 -10.80 15.46 -26.70
C GLU A 508 -10.63 14.01 -27.20
N ILE A 509 -9.78 13.22 -26.55
CA ILE A 509 -9.54 11.81 -26.92
C ILE A 509 -10.83 10.99 -26.77
N LYS A 510 -11.56 11.18 -25.67
CA LYS A 510 -12.84 10.48 -25.40
C LYS A 510 -13.91 10.69 -26.47
N LYS A 511 -13.89 11.83 -27.19
CA LYS A 511 -14.81 12.11 -28.31
C LYS A 511 -14.50 11.29 -29.56
N LEU A 512 -13.29 10.74 -29.66
CA LEU A 512 -12.85 9.91 -30.78
C LEU A 512 -13.14 8.42 -30.57
N MET A 513 -13.53 8.02 -29.36
CA MET A 513 -13.91 6.64 -29.06
C MET A 513 -15.33 6.36 -29.56
N THR A 514 -15.50 5.22 -30.24
CA THR A 514 -16.83 4.73 -30.60
C THR A 514 -17.55 4.15 -29.36
N PRO A 515 -18.90 4.09 -29.34
CA PRO A 515 -19.64 3.52 -28.21
C PRO A 515 -19.22 2.08 -27.84
N ASP A 516 -18.77 1.28 -28.81
CA ASP A 516 -18.29 -0.10 -28.61
C ASP A 516 -16.88 -0.17 -27.98
N GLN A 517 -16.19 0.96 -27.81
CA GLN A 517 -14.84 1.05 -27.23
C GLN A 517 -14.85 1.54 -25.77
N TYR A 518 -16.02 1.88 -25.21
CA TYR A 518 -16.21 2.36 -23.84
C TYR A 518 -16.32 1.25 -22.81
#